data_AF-A0A7S8MXW1-F1
#
_entry.id   AF-A0A7S8MXW1-F1
#
_cell.length_a   1.000
_cell.length_b   1.000
_cell.length_c   1.000
_cell.angle_alpha   90.00
_cell.angle_beta   90.00
_cell.angle_gamma   90.00
#
_symmetry.space_group_name_H-M   'P 1'
#
loop_
_entity.id
_entity.type
_entity.pdbx_description
1 polymer ?
#
loop_
_entity_poly.entity_id
_entity_poly.type
_entity_poly.pdbx_seq_one_letter_code
_entity_poly.pdbx_strand_id
1 'polypeptide(L)'
;MSARDAQFRDVDGATMRVRSIWLTQLSLGVSIIIISVVALGYEPELFESWLMLTGVAIVVAAAAATLVIPWARTPRWVPLIIPFADIVGIGFMSASSILPLGFFWVFPIMWIGLHFTRWALAAAVATIAASLLTEAATSTEPPEPSNCSRFCSA
;
A
#
# COMPACT_ATOMS: atom_id res chain seq x y z
N MET A 1 -19.45 25.25 -29.93
CA MET A 1 -19.04 24.03 -29.18
C MET A 1 -20.08 22.97 -29.48
N SER A 2 -19.70 21.89 -30.17
CA SER A 2 -20.64 20.89 -30.69
C SER A 2 -20.89 19.79 -29.67
N ALA A 3 -22.08 19.20 -29.64
CA ALA A 3 -22.43 18.09 -28.73
C ALA A 3 -21.48 16.88 -28.88
N ARG A 4 -20.87 16.71 -30.07
CA ARG A 4 -19.85 15.67 -30.34
C ARG A 4 -18.55 15.90 -29.56
N ASP A 5 -18.13 17.15 -29.40
CA ASP A 5 -16.89 17.50 -28.69
C ASP A 5 -17.03 17.22 -27.18
N ALA A 6 -18.23 17.45 -26.63
CA ALA A 6 -18.56 17.14 -25.25
C ALA A 6 -18.56 15.63 -25.00
N GLN A 7 -19.14 14.84 -25.91
CA GLN A 7 -19.19 13.38 -25.79
C GLN A 7 -17.80 12.73 -25.90
N PHE A 8 -16.94 13.20 -26.81
CA PHE A 8 -15.55 12.70 -26.91
C PHE A 8 -14.76 12.93 -25.62
N ARG A 9 -14.82 14.15 -25.08
CA ARG A 9 -14.11 14.53 -23.84
C ARG A 9 -14.55 13.69 -22.63
N ASP A 10 -15.82 13.29 -22.56
CA ASP A 10 -16.31 12.41 -21.49
C ASP A 10 -15.80 10.97 -21.63
N VAL A 11 -15.76 10.42 -22.86
CA VAL A 11 -15.21 9.09 -23.14
C VAL A 11 -13.71 9.06 -22.85
N ASP A 12 -12.97 10.08 -23.28
CA ASP A 12 -11.53 10.22 -23.03
C ASP A 12 -11.25 10.33 -21.54
N GLY A 13 -12.00 11.17 -20.81
CA GLY A 13 -11.86 11.36 -19.37
C GLY A 13 -12.20 10.11 -18.55
N ALA A 14 -13.21 9.33 -18.94
CA ALA A 14 -13.55 8.06 -18.30
C ALA A 14 -12.47 7.00 -18.56
N THR A 15 -11.99 6.89 -19.79
CA THR A 15 -10.96 5.93 -20.19
C THR A 15 -9.62 6.22 -19.51
N MET A 16 -9.23 7.49 -19.40
CA MET A 16 -7.99 7.90 -18.71
C MET A 16 -8.02 7.58 -17.22
N ARG A 17 -9.15 7.80 -16.53
CA ARG A 17 -9.31 7.44 -15.11
C ARG A 17 -9.17 5.95 -14.87
N VAL A 18 -9.85 5.14 -15.70
CA VAL A 18 -9.76 3.68 -15.61
C VAL A 18 -8.31 3.24 -15.87
N ARG A 19 -7.67 3.69 -16.95
CA ARG A 19 -6.27 3.36 -17.22
C ARG A 19 -5.32 3.73 -16.08
N SER A 20 -5.51 4.90 -15.46
CA SER A 20 -4.70 5.34 -14.33
C SER A 20 -4.83 4.38 -13.14
N ILE A 21 -6.06 3.99 -12.78
CA ILE A 21 -6.38 2.98 -11.75
C ILE A 21 -5.63 1.67 -12.03
N TRP A 22 -5.66 1.19 -13.27
CA TRP A 22 -5.00 -0.05 -13.66
C TRP A 22 -3.48 0.01 -13.56
N LEU A 23 -2.88 1.09 -14.06
CA LEU A 23 -1.43 1.23 -14.09
C LEU A 23 -0.84 1.32 -12.68
N THR A 24 -1.50 2.03 -11.76
CA THR A 24 -1.02 2.15 -10.38
C THR A 24 -1.13 0.84 -9.63
N GLN A 25 -2.24 0.09 -9.77
CA GLN A 25 -2.38 -1.20 -9.08
C GLN A 25 -1.43 -2.26 -9.62
N LEU A 26 -1.33 -2.36 -10.94
CA LEU A 26 -0.48 -3.37 -11.56
C LEU A 26 1.00 -3.07 -11.30
N SER A 27 1.40 -1.80 -11.31
CA SER A 27 2.76 -1.40 -10.94
C SER A 27 3.09 -1.81 -9.49
N LEU A 28 2.19 -1.53 -8.54
CA LEU A 28 2.36 -1.93 -7.15
C LEU A 28 2.40 -3.46 -7.02
N GLY A 29 1.41 -4.16 -7.58
CA GLY A 29 1.30 -5.61 -7.50
C GLY A 29 2.51 -6.33 -8.09
N VAL A 30 2.97 -5.91 -9.27
CA VAL A 30 4.20 -6.46 -9.89
C VAL A 30 5.42 -6.18 -9.02
N SER A 31 5.53 -4.98 -8.45
CA SER A 31 6.65 -4.66 -7.56
C SER A 31 6.66 -5.53 -6.30
N ILE A 32 5.50 -5.73 -5.67
CA ILE A 32 5.36 -6.62 -4.51
C ILE A 32 5.68 -8.07 -4.87
N ILE A 33 5.24 -8.56 -6.05
CA ILE A 33 5.59 -9.91 -6.51
C ILE A 33 7.10 -10.03 -6.73
N ILE A 34 7.72 -9.08 -7.42
CA ILE A 34 9.16 -9.11 -7.69
C ILE A 34 9.94 -9.11 -6.39
N ILE A 35 9.64 -8.19 -5.46
CA ILE A 35 10.37 -8.10 -4.19
C ILE A 35 10.11 -9.33 -3.32
N SER A 36 8.91 -9.92 -3.38
CA SER A 36 8.59 -11.17 -2.69
C SER A 36 9.42 -12.35 -3.23
N VAL A 37 9.54 -12.47 -4.55
CA VAL A 37 10.37 -13.51 -5.18
C VAL A 37 11.84 -13.33 -4.84
N VAL A 38 12.34 -12.08 -4.85
CA VAL A 38 13.70 -11.77 -4.41
C VAL A 38 13.88 -12.13 -2.93
N ALA A 39 12.96 -11.72 -2.06
CA ALA A 39 13.01 -12.02 -0.64
C ALA A 39 13.00 -13.54 -0.36
N LEU A 40 12.20 -14.33 -1.08
CA LEU A 40 12.25 -15.80 -0.97
C LEU A 40 13.63 -16.39 -1.31
N GLY A 41 14.39 -15.76 -2.21
CA GLY A 41 15.73 -16.20 -2.59
C GLY A 41 16.83 -15.80 -1.60
N TYR A 42 16.65 -14.70 -0.86
CA TYR A 42 17.67 -14.15 0.05
C TYR A 42 17.34 -14.39 1.53
N GLU A 43 16.08 -14.23 1.93
CA GLU A 43 15.58 -14.34 3.31
C GLU A 43 14.23 -15.10 3.33
N PRO A 44 14.23 -16.42 3.09
CA PRO A 44 13.00 -17.22 3.03
C PRO A 44 12.24 -17.23 4.36
N GLU A 45 12.93 -17.02 5.49
CA GLU A 45 12.38 -16.94 6.84
C GLU A 45 11.30 -15.84 7.00
N LEU A 46 11.36 -14.78 6.17
CA LEU A 46 10.33 -13.73 6.14
C LEU A 46 8.93 -14.30 5.84
N PHE A 47 8.84 -15.37 5.06
CA PHE A 47 7.57 -16.00 4.66
C PHE A 47 7.04 -17.00 5.69
N GLU A 48 7.78 -17.28 6.76
CA GLU A 48 7.24 -17.99 7.93
C GLU A 48 6.34 -17.06 8.76
N SER A 49 6.51 -15.74 8.61
CA SER A 49 5.66 -14.76 9.26
C SER A 49 4.27 -14.70 8.61
N TRP A 50 3.24 -14.91 9.44
CA TRP A 50 1.85 -14.74 9.01
C TRP A 50 1.55 -13.32 8.53
N LEU A 51 2.26 -12.30 9.06
CA LEU A 51 2.11 -10.90 8.65
C LEU A 51 2.57 -10.70 7.20
N MET A 52 3.73 -11.26 6.84
CA MET A 52 4.25 -11.20 5.47
C MET A 52 3.29 -11.86 4.49
N LEU A 53 2.86 -13.10 4.78
CA LEU A 53 1.92 -13.83 3.94
C LEU A 53 0.59 -13.10 3.77
N THR A 54 0.04 -12.57 4.88
CA THR A 54 -1.24 -11.85 4.85
C THR A 54 -1.11 -10.55 4.05
N GLY A 55 -0.03 -9.80 4.23
CA GLY A 55 0.20 -8.56 3.52
C GLY A 55 0.34 -8.76 2.00
N VAL A 56 1.14 -9.75 1.58
CA VAL A 56 1.26 -10.14 0.16
C VAL A 56 -0.10 -10.58 -0.40
N ALA A 57 -0.82 -11.43 0.32
CA ALA A 57 -2.13 -11.92 -0.11
C ALA A 57 -3.15 -10.80 -0.31
N ILE A 58 -3.18 -9.80 0.59
CA ILE A 58 -4.05 -8.63 0.47
C ILE A 58 -3.76 -7.84 -0.81
N VAL A 59 -2.50 -7.49 -1.06
CA VAL A 59 -2.12 -6.69 -2.25
C VAL A 59 -2.40 -7.45 -3.54
N VAL A 60 -2.08 -8.76 -3.59
CA VAL A 60 -2.35 -9.60 -4.75
C VAL A 60 -3.85 -9.76 -4.99
N ALA A 61 -4.64 -9.96 -3.95
CA ALA A 61 -6.10 -10.03 -4.06
C ALA A 61 -6.70 -8.68 -4.52
N ALA A 62 -6.18 -7.55 -4.04
CA ALA A 62 -6.60 -6.23 -4.48
C ALA A 62 -6.25 -5.99 -5.96
N ALA A 63 -5.07 -6.44 -6.41
CA ALA A 63 -4.70 -6.42 -7.83
C ALA A 63 -5.57 -7.35 -8.69
N ALA A 64 -5.97 -8.52 -8.19
CA ALA A 64 -6.94 -9.37 -8.88
C ALA A 64 -8.34 -8.71 -8.93
N ALA A 65 -8.74 -8.01 -7.86
CA ALA A 65 -10.02 -7.32 -7.80
C ALA A 65 -10.11 -6.18 -8.83
N THR A 66 -9.01 -5.44 -9.08
CA THR A 66 -8.97 -4.46 -10.18
C THR A 66 -9.22 -5.07 -11.55
N LEU A 67 -8.82 -6.33 -11.74
CA LEU A 67 -9.04 -7.06 -12.99
C LEU A 67 -10.48 -7.52 -13.20
N VAL A 68 -11.12 -8.02 -12.15
CA VAL A 68 -12.39 -8.75 -12.27
C VAL A 68 -13.61 -7.85 -12.09
N ILE A 69 -13.51 -6.77 -11.31
CA ILE A 69 -14.66 -5.96 -10.95
C ILE A 69 -15.11 -5.09 -12.14
N PRO A 70 -16.41 -5.09 -12.51
CA PRO A 70 -16.94 -4.25 -13.57
C PRO A 70 -17.12 -2.79 -13.10
N TRP A 71 -16.02 -2.03 -13.10
CA TRP A 71 -15.92 -0.66 -12.58
C TRP A 71 -16.97 0.33 -13.12
N ALA A 72 -17.49 0.09 -14.32
CA ALA A 72 -18.53 0.92 -14.92
C ALA A 72 -19.87 0.86 -14.16
N ARG A 73 -20.11 -0.20 -13.38
CA ARG A 73 -21.37 -0.42 -12.65
C ARG A 73 -21.25 -0.18 -11.15
N THR A 74 -20.03 0.03 -10.64
CA THR A 74 -19.79 0.20 -9.21
C THR A 74 -19.94 1.65 -8.77
N PRO A 75 -20.44 1.91 -7.55
CA PRO A 75 -20.52 3.26 -7.02
C PRO A 75 -19.13 3.89 -6.84
N ARG A 76 -19.07 5.21 -6.93
CA ARG A 76 -17.81 6.01 -6.98
C ARG A 76 -16.85 5.78 -5.81
N TRP A 77 -17.33 5.29 -4.67
CA TRP A 77 -16.50 5.05 -3.50
C TRP A 77 -15.83 3.66 -3.49
N VAL A 78 -16.31 2.70 -4.28
CA VAL A 78 -15.78 1.32 -4.28
C VAL A 78 -14.31 1.24 -4.71
N PRO A 79 -13.83 1.99 -5.73
CA PRO A 79 -12.42 1.98 -6.07
C PRO A 79 -11.52 2.53 -4.97
N LEU A 80 -12.07 3.20 -3.94
CA LEU A 80 -11.31 3.66 -2.78
C LEU A 80 -10.91 2.50 -1.85
N ILE A 81 -11.65 1.39 -1.86
CA ILE A 81 -11.37 0.25 -0.97
C ILE A 81 -10.00 -0.36 -1.29
N ILE A 82 -9.64 -0.41 -2.58
CA ILE A 82 -8.38 -1.01 -3.06
C ILE A 82 -7.15 -0.35 -2.43
N PRO A 83 -6.91 0.96 -2.58
CA PRO A 83 -5.72 1.58 -2.01
C PRO A 83 -5.70 1.53 -0.48
N PHE A 84 -6.85 1.51 0.20
CA PHE A 84 -6.87 1.27 1.65
C PHE A 84 -6.45 -0.16 2.01
N ALA A 85 -6.91 -1.16 1.25
CA ALA A 85 -6.44 -2.54 1.41
C ALA A 85 -4.94 -2.64 1.17
N ASP A 86 -4.41 -1.98 0.14
CA ASP A 86 -2.97 -1.94 -0.13
C ASP A 86 -2.18 -1.30 1.01
N ILE A 87 -2.67 -0.20 1.60
CA ILE A 87 -2.01 0.43 2.76
C ILE A 87 -1.89 -0.56 3.91
N VAL A 88 -2.95 -1.30 4.23
CA VAL A 88 -2.94 -2.29 5.31
C VAL A 88 -2.01 -3.45 4.96
N GLY A 89 -2.07 -3.96 3.73
CA GLY A 89 -1.20 -5.05 3.28
C GLY A 89 0.27 -4.68 3.34
N ILE A 90 0.64 -3.48 2.89
CA ILE A 90 2.01 -2.95 3.00
C ILE A 90 2.42 -2.76 4.46
N GLY A 91 1.50 -2.29 5.33
CA GLY A 91 1.76 -2.17 6.76
C GLY A 91 2.11 -3.51 7.41
N PHE A 92 1.38 -4.58 7.08
CA PHE A 92 1.70 -5.93 7.57
C PHE A 92 3.05 -6.43 7.08
N MET A 93 3.37 -6.25 5.79
CA MET A 93 4.67 -6.65 5.26
C MET A 93 5.81 -5.85 5.92
N SER A 94 5.64 -4.53 6.06
CA SER A 94 6.62 -3.63 6.68
C SER A 94 6.91 -4.00 8.13
N ALA A 95 5.89 -4.33 8.91
CA ALA A 95 6.06 -4.71 10.32
C ALA A 95 6.81 -6.05 10.52
N SER A 96 6.96 -6.85 9.47
CA SER A 96 7.61 -8.16 9.51
C SER A 96 8.97 -8.20 8.80
N SER A 97 9.42 -7.08 8.22
CA SER A 97 10.56 -7.05 7.32
C SER A 97 11.48 -5.89 7.65
N ILE A 98 12.80 -6.12 7.58
CA ILE A 98 13.80 -5.06 7.64
C ILE A 98 13.92 -4.31 6.31
N LEU A 99 13.35 -4.86 5.23
CA LEU A 99 13.29 -4.16 3.94
C LEU A 99 12.37 -2.94 4.09
N PRO A 100 12.68 -1.82 3.42
CA PRO A 100 11.91 -0.60 3.54
C PRO A 100 10.62 -0.65 2.69
N LEU A 101 9.79 -1.67 2.91
CA LEU A 101 8.56 -1.93 2.18
C LEU A 101 7.52 -0.81 2.39
N GLY A 102 7.63 -0.06 3.49
CA GLY A 102 6.83 1.15 3.72
C GLY A 102 6.94 2.21 2.59
N PHE A 103 8.01 2.22 1.78
CA PHE A 103 8.08 3.12 0.62
C PHE A 103 7.01 2.86 -0.43
N PHE A 104 6.46 1.64 -0.50
CA PHE A 104 5.39 1.32 -1.44
C PHE A 104 4.06 2.02 -1.12
N TRP A 105 3.89 2.59 0.07
CA TRP A 105 2.72 3.43 0.38
C TRP A 105 2.58 4.64 -0.55
N VAL A 106 3.65 5.05 -1.24
CA VAL A 106 3.57 6.11 -2.25
C VAL A 106 2.51 5.80 -3.33
N PHE A 107 2.32 4.53 -3.69
CA PHE A 107 1.38 4.13 -4.74
C PHE A 107 -0.08 4.32 -4.31
N PRO A 108 -0.55 3.75 -3.18
CA PRO A 108 -1.90 4.02 -2.68
C PRO A 108 -2.17 5.50 -2.37
N ILE A 109 -1.19 6.22 -1.81
CA ILE A 109 -1.34 7.65 -1.51
C ILE A 109 -1.53 8.45 -2.80
N MET A 110 -0.70 8.20 -3.81
CA MET A 110 -0.79 8.88 -5.11
C MET A 110 -2.15 8.64 -5.76
N TRP A 111 -2.64 7.41 -5.73
CA TRP A 111 -3.97 7.07 -6.21
C TRP A 111 -5.05 7.91 -5.53
N ILE A 112 -5.04 7.93 -4.20
CA ILE A 112 -6.07 8.63 -3.41
C ILE A 112 -5.98 10.14 -3.66
N GLY A 113 -4.77 10.69 -3.70
CA GLY A 113 -4.53 12.11 -3.94
C GLY A 113 -4.95 12.57 -5.35
N LEU A 114 -4.84 11.71 -6.35
CA LEU A 114 -5.19 12.04 -7.74
C LEU A 114 -6.70 11.94 -8.02
N HIS A 115 -7.39 10.99 -7.38
CA HIS A 115 -8.76 10.61 -7.77
C HIS A 115 -9.83 10.92 -6.74
N PHE A 116 -9.47 11.19 -5.47
CA PHE A 116 -10.42 11.31 -4.38
C PHE A 116 -10.30 12.63 -3.61
N THR A 117 -11.23 12.81 -2.66
CA THR A 117 -11.29 14.02 -1.84
C THR A 117 -10.10 14.12 -0.89
N ARG A 118 -9.77 15.35 -0.48
CA ARG A 118 -8.75 15.61 0.54
C ARG A 118 -8.99 14.88 1.86
N TRP A 119 -10.25 14.57 2.20
CA TRP A 119 -10.59 13.83 3.41
C TRP A 119 -10.23 12.34 3.28
N ALA A 120 -10.38 11.76 2.09
CA ALA A 120 -9.91 10.40 1.83
C ALA A 120 -8.38 10.31 1.94
N LEU A 121 -7.67 11.34 1.46
CA LEU A 121 -6.22 11.44 1.62
C LEU A 121 -5.81 11.55 3.09
N ALA A 122 -6.50 12.39 3.88
CA ALA A 122 -6.24 12.49 5.31
C ALA A 122 -6.48 11.16 6.04
N ALA A 123 -7.54 10.43 5.68
CA ALA A 123 -7.82 9.11 6.21
C ALA A 123 -6.73 8.10 5.86
N ALA A 124 -6.22 8.12 4.62
CA ALA A 124 -5.11 7.25 4.20
C ALA A 124 -3.84 7.51 5.01
N VAL A 125 -3.48 8.78 5.20
CA VAL A 125 -2.34 9.18 6.05
C VAL A 125 -2.56 8.72 7.50
N ALA A 126 -3.77 8.85 8.02
CA ALA A 126 -4.11 8.37 9.36
C ALA A 126 -4.00 6.85 9.48
N THR A 127 -4.38 6.07 8.46
CA THR A 127 -4.22 4.62 8.45
C THR A 127 -2.75 4.20 8.45
N ILE A 128 -1.91 4.90 7.70
CA ILE A 128 -0.46 4.69 7.70
C ILE A 128 0.13 5.00 9.08
N ALA A 129 -0.22 6.17 9.65
CA ALA A 129 0.23 6.56 10.98
C ALA A 129 -0.19 5.54 12.05
N ALA A 130 -1.44 5.04 11.99
CA ALA A 130 -1.92 4.00 12.89
C ALA A 130 -1.16 2.68 12.75
N SER A 131 -0.80 2.30 11.52
CA SER A 131 0.00 1.09 11.25
C SER A 131 1.39 1.22 11.90
N LEU A 132 2.05 2.36 11.71
CA LEU A 132 3.35 2.66 12.31
C LEU A 132 3.30 2.72 13.84
N LEU A 133 2.24 3.31 14.41
CA LEU A 133 2.05 3.37 15.85
C LEU A 133 1.81 1.98 16.45
N THR A 134 1.10 1.10 15.73
CA THR A 134 0.88 -0.28 16.15
C THR A 134 2.19 -1.05 16.16
N GLU A 135 2.98 -0.93 15.09
CA GLU A 135 4.32 -1.52 15.00
C GLU A 135 5.20 -1.03 16.16
N ALA A 136 5.31 0.28 16.37
CA ALA A 136 6.08 0.86 17.46
C ALA A 136 5.61 0.43 18.85
N ALA A 137 4.31 0.24 19.05
CA ALA A 137 3.76 -0.25 20.31
C ALA A 137 4.06 -1.73 20.56
N THR A 138 4.25 -2.51 19.50
CA THR A 138 4.64 -3.93 19.58
C THR A 138 6.14 -4.16 19.63
N SER A 139 6.93 -3.19 19.17
CA SER A 139 8.39 -3.16 19.28
C SER A 139 8.80 -2.88 20.73
N THR A 140 8.69 -3.89 21.59
CA THR A 140 9.24 -3.82 22.95
C THR A 140 10.76 -3.94 22.88
N GLU A 141 11.46 -2.85 22.58
CA GLU A 141 12.86 -2.73 22.95
C GLU A 141 12.90 -2.47 24.46
N PRO A 142 13.41 -3.40 25.30
CA PRO A 142 13.69 -3.07 26.68
C PRO A 142 14.67 -1.87 26.70
N PRO A 143 14.50 -0.87 27.58
CA PRO A 143 15.44 0.23 27.67
C PRO A 143 16.84 -0.37 27.89
N GLU A 144 17.75 -0.10 26.96
CA GLU A 144 19.15 -0.51 27.09
C GLU A 144 19.63 -0.04 28.47
N PRO A 145 20.08 -0.95 29.36
CA PRO A 145 20.68 -0.51 30.60
C PRO A 145 21.88 0.35 30.23
N SER A 146 21.82 1.64 30.56
CA SER A 146 22.92 2.57 30.33
C SER A 146 24.19 1.92 30.86
N ASN A 147 25.08 1.55 29.93
CA ASN A 147 26.25 0.74 30.23
C ASN A 147 27.30 1.63 30.93
N CYS A 148 27.01 1.98 32.18
CA CYS A 148 27.84 2.69 33.14
C CYS A 148 28.96 1.75 33.64
N SER A 149 29.56 0.98 32.74
CA SER A 149 30.68 0.07 33.02
C SER A 149 31.92 0.40 32.17
N ARG A 150 31.78 1.20 31.09
CA ARG A 150 32.90 1.62 30.24
C ARG A 150 33.55 2.96 30.62
N PHE A 151 32.94 3.75 31.50
CA PHE A 151 33.43 5.10 31.84
C PHE A 151 33.73 5.35 33.33
N CYS A 152 33.48 4.38 34.23
CA CYS A 152 33.80 4.52 35.67
C CYS A 152 35.16 3.94 36.09
N SER A 153 35.98 3.50 35.14
CA SER A 153 37.34 2.99 35.40
C SER A 153 38.39 3.76 34.59
N ALA A 154 38.51 5.06 34.85
CA ALA A 154 39.65 5.88 34.45
C ALA A 154 39.97 6.91 35.54
#